data_AF-A0A832YTI8-F1
#
_entry.id   AF-A0A832YTI8-F1
#
_cell.length_a   1.000
_cell.length_b   1.000
_cell.length_c   1.000
_cell.angle_alpha   90.00
_cell.angle_beta   90.00
_cell.angle_gamma   90.00
#
_symmetry.space_group_name_H-M   'P 1'
#
loop_
_entity.id
_entity.type
_entity.pdbx_description
1 polymer ?
#
loop_
_entity_poly.entity_id
_entity_poly.type
_entity_poly.pdbx_seq_one_letter_code
_entity_poly.pdbx_strand_id
1 'polypeptide(L)'
;MKPEGGEGSETQREKVDVKKLVAVIPPPAVLYGRQRQMQVSEKRIRLRYDPDTPADQAKISPQLAKELGITEYVEITVAGRKRFRFHAVIDDNVPYNCILVNPDLMRQNGVADNSICTVRRASST
;
A
#
# COMPACT_ATOMS: atom_id res chain seq x y z
N MET A 1 -79.42 -33.64 -17.44
CA MET A 1 -78.21 -34.46 -17.69
C MET A 1 -77.02 -33.50 -17.68
N LYS A 2 -76.00 -33.82 -16.85
CA LYS A 2 -74.62 -33.25 -16.87
C LYS A 2 -74.39 -31.86 -16.23
N PRO A 3 -73.18 -31.60 -15.68
CA PRO A 3 -72.99 -31.37 -14.23
C PRO A 3 -72.17 -30.11 -13.88
N GLU A 4 -71.77 -30.07 -12.60
CA GLU A 4 -70.95 -29.13 -11.81
C GLU A 4 -69.62 -28.60 -12.41
N GLY A 5 -69.11 -27.51 -11.81
CA GLY A 5 -67.72 -27.01 -11.89
C GLY A 5 -67.73 -25.48 -12.06
N GLY A 6 -67.30 -24.62 -11.13
CA GLY A 6 -66.21 -24.72 -10.18
C GLY A 6 -64.95 -24.15 -10.82
N GLU A 7 -64.53 -22.93 -10.45
CA GLU A 7 -63.12 -22.49 -10.39
C GLU A 7 -63.02 -21.03 -9.91
N GLY A 8 -62.54 -20.87 -8.67
CA GLY A 8 -62.17 -19.59 -8.09
C GLY A 8 -60.86 -19.09 -8.69
N SER A 9 -60.83 -17.79 -9.01
CA SER A 9 -59.68 -17.07 -9.54
C SER A 9 -58.58 -16.94 -8.48
N GLU A 10 -57.69 -17.93 -8.44
CA GLU A 10 -56.48 -17.90 -7.63
C GLU A 10 -55.47 -16.92 -8.26
N THR A 11 -55.56 -15.65 -7.82
CA THR A 11 -54.58 -14.62 -8.14
C THR A 11 -53.28 -14.99 -7.44
N GLN A 12 -52.40 -15.70 -8.14
CA GLN A 12 -51.04 -15.95 -7.69
C GLN A 12 -50.33 -14.61 -7.53
N ARG A 13 -50.28 -14.12 -6.30
CA ARG A 13 -49.41 -13.00 -5.92
C ARG A 13 -47.98 -13.51 -5.97
N GLU A 14 -47.25 -13.15 -7.01
CA GLU A 14 -45.80 -13.31 -7.06
C GLU A 14 -45.20 -12.69 -5.80
N LYS A 15 -44.66 -13.55 -4.93
CA LYS A 15 -43.94 -13.12 -3.74
C LYS A 15 -42.67 -12.42 -4.22
N VAL A 16 -42.64 -11.09 -4.11
CA VAL A 16 -41.48 -10.27 -4.44
C VAL A 16 -40.28 -10.82 -3.66
N ASP A 17 -39.27 -11.25 -4.40
CA ASP A 17 -38.11 -11.96 -3.87
C ASP A 17 -37.19 -10.99 -3.10
N VAL A 18 -37.45 -10.87 -1.79
CA VAL A 18 -36.86 -9.89 -0.85
C VAL A 18 -35.32 -9.88 -0.89
N LYS A 19 -34.71 -11.00 -1.27
CA LYS A 19 -33.25 -11.14 -1.40
C LYS A 19 -32.64 -10.20 -2.45
N LYS A 20 -33.38 -9.81 -3.49
CA LYS A 20 -32.89 -8.86 -4.51
C LYS A 20 -33.00 -7.40 -4.05
N LEU A 21 -33.95 -7.07 -3.18
CA LEU A 21 -34.10 -5.71 -2.61
C LEU A 21 -33.03 -5.39 -1.56
N VAL A 22 -32.59 -6.40 -0.79
CA VAL A 22 -31.47 -6.26 0.17
C VAL A 22 -30.13 -6.09 -0.54
N ALA A 23 -30.02 -6.46 -1.82
CA ALA A 23 -28.81 -6.30 -2.63
C ALA A 23 -28.61 -4.87 -3.19
N VAL A 24 -29.57 -3.95 -2.99
CA VAL A 24 -29.51 -2.56 -3.48
C VAL A 24 -28.50 -1.72 -2.69
N ILE A 25 -28.20 -2.11 -1.45
CA ILE A 25 -27.22 -1.42 -0.61
C ILE A 25 -26.03 -2.37 -0.40
N PRO A 26 -24.89 -2.15 -1.07
CA PRO A 26 -23.70 -2.96 -0.82
C PRO A 26 -23.32 -2.86 0.66
N PRO A 27 -22.91 -3.96 1.30
CA PRO A 27 -22.42 -3.93 2.69
C PRO A 27 -21.31 -2.87 2.82
N PRO A 28 -21.27 -2.08 3.90
CA PRO A 28 -20.30 -1.00 4.08
C PRO A 28 -18.84 -1.44 3.84
N ALA A 29 -18.51 -2.70 4.15
CA ALA A 29 -17.20 -3.29 3.92
C ALA A 29 -16.76 -3.28 2.44
N VAL A 30 -17.69 -3.38 1.49
CA VAL A 30 -17.38 -3.38 0.04
C VAL A 30 -17.05 -1.97 -0.46
N LEU A 31 -17.67 -0.93 0.13
CA LEU A 31 -17.42 0.46 -0.22
C LEU A 31 -16.02 0.91 0.22
N TYR A 32 -15.61 0.55 1.44
CA TYR A 32 -14.29 0.95 1.98
C TYR A 32 -13.15 -0.02 1.65
N GLY A 33 -13.45 -1.26 1.26
CA GLY A 33 -12.44 -2.28 0.94
C GLY A 33 -11.70 -2.01 -0.38
N ARG A 34 -12.38 -1.41 -1.37
CA ARG A 34 -11.80 -1.15 -2.70
C ARG A 34 -10.88 0.09 -2.73
N GLN A 35 -11.04 1.03 -1.79
CA GLN A 35 -10.24 2.26 -1.74
C GLN A 35 -8.92 2.15 -0.94
N ARG A 36 -8.82 1.24 0.04
CA ARG A 36 -7.59 1.06 0.84
C ARG A 36 -6.53 0.16 0.20
N GLN A 37 -6.83 -0.43 -0.95
CA GLN A 37 -5.90 -1.27 -1.70
C GLN A 37 -5.07 -0.49 -2.74
N MET A 38 -5.07 0.84 -2.72
CA MET A 38 -3.95 1.59 -3.31
C MET A 38 -2.74 1.45 -2.37
N GLN A 39 -2.15 0.24 -2.39
CA GLN A 39 -0.71 -0.02 -2.43
C GLN A 39 0.13 1.14 -1.90
N VAL A 40 -0.01 1.50 -0.62
CA VAL A 40 1.04 2.27 0.04
C VAL A 40 2.13 1.25 0.25
N SER A 41 2.98 1.09 -0.76
CA SER A 41 4.20 0.32 -0.66
C SER A 41 5.09 1.06 0.33
N GLU A 42 4.88 0.75 1.60
CA GLU A 42 5.65 1.24 2.73
C GLU A 42 6.31 0.04 3.37
N LYS A 43 7.64 0.11 3.48
CA LYS A 43 8.41 -0.97 4.09
C LYS A 43 9.29 -0.43 5.19
N ARG A 44 9.24 -1.11 6.34
CA ARG A 44 10.09 -0.80 7.49
C ARG A 44 11.35 -1.63 7.38
N ILE A 45 12.49 -0.98 7.22
CA ILE A 45 13.79 -1.62 7.05
C ILE A 45 14.84 -0.93 7.93
N ARG A 46 16.05 -1.47 7.94
CA ARG A 46 17.17 -0.88 8.68
C ARG A 46 17.97 0.05 7.79
N LEU A 47 18.43 1.14 8.37
CA LEU A 47 19.35 2.08 7.73
C LEU A 47 20.77 1.73 8.15
N ARG A 48 21.68 1.66 7.19
CA ARG A 48 23.11 1.37 7.38
C ARG A 48 23.93 2.49 6.76
N TYR A 49 25.06 2.80 7.38
CA TYR A 49 25.98 3.78 6.83
C TYR A 49 26.85 3.20 5.73
N ASP A 50 27.06 4.01 4.71
CA ASP A 50 28.03 3.74 3.65
C ASP A 50 28.74 5.05 3.27
N PRO A 51 30.05 5.19 3.54
CA PRO A 51 30.79 6.40 3.22
C PRO A 51 30.91 6.63 1.71
N ASP A 52 30.78 5.58 0.89
CA ASP A 52 30.85 5.66 -0.57
C ASP A 52 29.56 6.23 -1.19
N THR A 53 28.49 6.36 -0.41
CA THR A 53 27.22 6.90 -0.89
C THR A 53 27.20 8.42 -0.73
N PRO A 54 26.94 9.21 -1.80
CA PRO A 54 26.86 10.66 -1.71
C PRO A 54 25.62 11.11 -0.91
N ALA A 55 25.67 12.34 -0.37
CA ALA A 55 24.67 12.84 0.58
C ALA A 55 23.24 12.90 0.02
N ASP A 56 23.10 13.12 -1.29
CA ASP A 56 21.80 13.26 -1.96
C ASP A 56 21.22 11.92 -2.47
N GLN A 57 21.97 10.82 -2.31
CA GLN A 57 21.62 9.51 -2.84
C GLN A 57 21.43 8.48 -1.73
N ALA A 58 20.58 7.50 -1.99
CA ALA A 58 20.39 6.34 -1.14
C ALA A 58 20.50 5.07 -2.00
N LYS A 59 21.39 4.14 -1.62
CA LYS A 59 21.50 2.87 -2.32
C LYS A 59 20.46 1.90 -1.78
N ILE A 60 19.73 1.28 -2.70
CA ILE A 60 18.65 0.34 -2.43
C ILE A 60 18.86 -0.94 -3.24
N SER A 61 18.42 -2.07 -2.71
CA SER A 61 18.47 -3.31 -3.49
C SER A 61 17.46 -3.28 -4.64
N PRO A 62 17.73 -3.95 -5.77
CA PRO A 62 16.79 -4.02 -6.91
C PRO A 62 15.47 -4.69 -6.53
N GLN A 63 15.50 -5.67 -5.61
CA GLN A 63 14.31 -6.37 -5.13
C GLN A 63 13.41 -5.42 -4.33
N LEU A 64 14.03 -4.63 -3.44
CA LEU A 64 13.34 -3.62 -2.66
C LEU A 64 12.76 -2.54 -3.58
N ALA A 65 13.53 -2.06 -4.56
CA ALA A 65 13.08 -1.08 -5.54
C ALA A 65 11.85 -1.57 -6.33
N LYS A 66 11.86 -2.82 -6.80
CA LYS A 66 10.74 -3.43 -7.54
C LYS A 66 9.49 -3.59 -6.68
N GLU A 67 9.64 -4.06 -5.44
CA GLU A 67 8.52 -4.25 -4.51
C GLU A 67 7.88 -2.92 -4.11
N LEU A 68 8.70 -1.90 -3.87
CA LEU A 68 8.22 -0.56 -3.53
C LEU A 68 7.79 0.27 -4.75
N GLY A 69 8.13 -0.19 -5.96
CA GLY A 69 7.93 0.55 -7.19
C GLY A 69 8.74 1.85 -7.23
N ILE A 70 9.95 1.89 -6.67
CA ILE A 70 10.80 3.09 -6.66
C ILE A 70 11.51 3.21 -8.02
N THR A 71 11.39 4.37 -8.68
CA THR A 71 12.02 4.64 -9.98
C THR A 71 13.20 5.59 -9.87
N GLU A 72 12.99 6.80 -9.33
CA GLU A 72 14.04 7.84 -9.26
C GLU A 72 14.21 8.38 -7.83
N TYR A 73 13.10 8.64 -7.14
CA TYR A 73 13.12 9.23 -5.81
C TYR A 73 12.54 8.28 -4.78
N VAL A 74 13.26 8.16 -3.67
CA VAL A 74 12.82 7.43 -2.49
C VAL A 74 12.61 8.41 -1.36
N GLU A 75 11.56 8.18 -0.58
CA GLU A 75 11.33 8.93 0.63
C GLU A 75 11.52 8.04 1.85
N ILE A 76 12.36 8.50 2.76
CA ILE A 76 12.77 7.77 3.96
C ILE A 76 12.27 8.55 5.17
N THR A 77 11.42 7.91 5.97
CA THR A 77 10.96 8.44 7.25
C THR A 77 11.66 7.73 8.40
N VAL A 78 12.44 8.46 9.19
CA VAL A 78 13.10 7.92 10.38
C VAL A 78 12.29 8.28 11.63
N ALA A 79 12.01 7.27 12.46
CA ALA A 79 11.27 7.40 13.72
C ALA A 79 9.92 8.16 13.62
N GLY A 80 9.28 8.14 12.45
CA GLY A 80 7.99 8.81 12.20
C GLY A 80 8.04 10.34 12.23
N ARG A 81 9.22 10.95 12.39
CA ARG A 81 9.36 12.40 12.55
C ARG A 81 10.16 13.03 11.42
N LYS A 82 11.30 12.44 11.07
CA LYS A 82 12.21 13.01 10.07
C LYS A 82 11.95 12.38 8.71
N ARG A 83 11.56 13.18 7.74
CA ARG A 83 11.34 12.77 6.35
C ARG A 83 12.46 13.31 5.48
N PHE A 84 13.02 12.42 4.65
CA PHE A 84 14.07 12.76 3.71
C PHE A 84 13.69 12.26 2.33
N ARG A 85 14.00 13.06 1.31
CA ARG A 85 13.86 12.67 -0.08
C ARG A 85 15.26 12.50 -0.65
N PHE A 86 15.55 11.31 -1.16
CA PHE A 86 16.83 10.99 -1.78
C PHE A 86 16.62 10.48 -3.20
N HIS A 87 17.66 10.60 -4.01
CA HIS A 87 17.73 9.90 -5.28
C HIS A 87 18.05 8.43 -5.04
N ALA A 88 17.24 7.53 -5.57
CA ALA A 88 17.41 6.10 -5.44
C ALA A 88 18.51 5.61 -6.39
N VAL A 89 19.50 4.91 -5.87
CA VAL A 89 20.53 4.22 -6.66
C VAL A 89 20.34 2.73 -6.44
N ILE A 90 20.11 1.99 -7.51
CA ILE A 90 19.90 0.54 -7.43
C ILE A 90 21.27 -0.14 -7.47
N ASP A 91 21.59 -0.90 -6.42
CA ASP A 91 22.86 -1.61 -6.29
C ASP A 91 22.59 -3.03 -5.75
N ASP A 92 23.16 -4.04 -6.40
CA ASP A 92 22.99 -5.45 -6.08
C ASP A 92 23.76 -5.86 -4.82
N ASN A 93 24.75 -5.07 -4.39
CA ASN A 93 25.52 -5.32 -3.16
C ASN A 93 24.73 -4.96 -1.89
N VAL A 94 23.58 -4.29 -2.04
CA VAL A 94 22.76 -3.86 -0.90
C VAL A 94 21.83 -4.99 -0.46
N PRO A 95 21.85 -5.39 0.82
CA PRO A 95 20.93 -6.39 1.31
C PRO A 95 19.49 -5.86 1.31
N TYR A 96 18.54 -6.73 0.96
CA TYR A 96 17.13 -6.39 0.80
C TYR A 96 16.45 -5.71 2.01
N ASN A 97 16.89 -6.03 3.23
CA ASN A 97 16.34 -5.48 4.47
C ASN A 97 17.08 -4.23 4.96
N CYS A 98 17.98 -3.67 4.15
CA CYS A 98 18.79 -2.53 4.50
C CYS A 98 18.78 -1.47 3.40
N ILE A 99 19.01 -0.22 3.81
CA ILE A 99 19.35 0.90 2.92
C ILE A 99 20.70 1.47 3.32
N LEU A 100 21.52 1.78 2.32
CA LEU A 100 22.79 2.47 2.53
C LEU A 100 22.64 3.96 2.25
N VAL A 101 23.14 4.76 3.18
CA VAL A 101 23.10 6.23 3.12
C VAL A 101 24.37 6.82 3.70
N ASN A 102 24.62 8.07 3.32
CA ASN A 102 25.77 8.80 3.79
C ASN A 102 25.74 9.02 5.32
N PRO A 103 26.83 8.70 6.05
CA PRO A 103 26.89 8.86 7.50
C PRO A 103 26.87 10.32 7.97
N ASP A 104 27.45 11.25 7.22
CA ASP A 104 27.56 12.66 7.63
C ASP A 104 26.18 13.33 7.65
N LEU A 105 25.40 13.15 6.59
CA LEU A 105 24.04 13.67 6.51
C LEU A 105 23.15 13.04 7.59
N MET A 106 23.31 11.74 7.85
CA MET A 106 22.54 11.08 8.90
C MET A 106 22.91 11.58 10.30
N ARG A 107 24.19 11.81 10.58
CA ARG A 107 24.66 12.38 11.86
C ARG A 107 24.17 13.81 12.08
N GLN A 108 24.26 14.67 11.06
CA GLN A 108 23.69 16.02 11.12
C GLN A 108 22.18 15.99 11.42
N ASN A 109 21.50 14.99 10.86
CA ASN A 109 20.11 14.73 11.11
C ASN A 109 19.84 13.88 12.36
N GLY A 110 20.82 13.60 13.21
CA GLY A 110 20.64 12.83 14.45
C GLY A 110 20.07 11.42 14.25
N VAL A 111 20.32 10.80 13.09
CA VAL A 111 19.94 9.43 12.76
C VAL A 111 21.15 8.55 12.99
N ALA A 112 21.03 7.57 13.90
CA ALA A 112 22.11 6.63 14.21
C ALA A 112 22.18 5.47 13.19
N ASP A 113 23.30 4.75 13.16
CA ASP A 113 23.41 3.50 12.41
C ASP A 113 22.43 2.45 12.93
N ASN A 114 22.01 1.52 12.06
CA ASN A 114 20.98 0.51 12.31
C ASN A 114 19.61 1.06 12.77
N SER A 115 19.35 2.35 12.51
CA SER A 115 18.04 2.95 12.79
C SER A 115 16.94 2.29 11.95
N ILE A 116 15.74 2.19 12.52
CA ILE A 116 14.57 1.71 11.79
C ILE A 116 13.99 2.88 11.00
N CYS A 117 13.92 2.72 9.68
CA CYS A 117 13.32 3.68 8.78
C CYS A 117 12.12 3.07 8.05
N THR A 118 11.19 3.91 7.65
CA THR A 118 10.08 3.57 6.78
C THR A 118 10.39 4.14 5.41
N VAL A 119 10.46 3.26 4.42
CA VAL A 119 10.74 3.61 3.03
C VAL A 119 9.43 3.61 2.28
N ARG A 120 9.21 4.65 1.49
CA ARG A 120 8.07 4.78 0.60
C ARG A 120 8.50 5.29 -0.75
N ARG A 121 7.71 4.98 -1.77
CA ARG A 121 7.82 5.64 -3.07
C ARG A 121 7.57 7.13 -2.87
N ALA A 122 8.47 7.98 -3.35
CA ALA A 122 8.18 9.40 -3.40
C ALA A 122 7.05 9.63 -4.41
N SER A 123 5.93 10.20 -3.96
CA SER A 123 4.90 10.63 -4.88
C SER A 123 5.46 11.80 -5.68
N SER A 124 5.58 11.63 -7.00
CA SER A 124 5.71 12.77 -7.90
C SER A 124 4.45 13.61 -7.72
N THR A 125 4.60 14.77 -7.06
CA THR A 125 3.60 15.84 -7.11
C THR A 125 3.88 16.67 -8.35
#